data_AF-A0A2A4XU02-F1
#
_entry.id   AF-A0A2A4XU02-F1
#
_cell.length_a   1.000
_cell.length_b   1.000
_cell.length_c   1.000
_cell.angle_alpha   90.00
_cell.angle_beta   90.00
_cell.angle_gamma   90.00
#
_symmetry.space_group_name_H-M   'P 1'
#
loop_
_entity.id
_entity.type
_entity.pdbx_description
1 polymer ?
#
loop_
_entity_poly.entity_id
_entity_poly.type
_entity_poly.pdbx_seq_one_letter_code
_entity_poly.pdbx_strand_id
1 'polypeptide(L)'
;MHTSNRITREAPSQRRNYRIQSPIKILIKGKKYTTSNWSVGGFSVFEFKEFIPTSEKIEINLSISFNHFNINFYTNAIVMRIDSDKHCLACQFINLDDPQKALLNHFANALLQGEMSTIDETIKRLDIPVTLVSENPDASANKVPIKRRKLKPIIIGGSYLFIGALLFIYTLNSIYSNIYTLKIENAAIRGLERVVKAPHAGTIQEIYQNPGDLIKFNDPLIFVQNDQIVESAELAHINVLSANVNLQEMKNRLHAQQEKIDSYREFGFDKLNIAKAITISIEQKIDLTKKRKQRLINLHKNGMTSDESIDDIKEKIITLNADLIVARAKQKISERAIQETKRGRFYTDNRLEGEVTELIFSIESAKEKVKLEKQKYQLLKNRESRLTVTAPSEGKIVSLYSNQQQIVTKGEPLLLISLGGEREIEAFISANELATVVLNKPAKILVGGNFLQAKVIKIENTSFQESRNLSISNQHKSDNLVRVILQFSAEIDKQYIASQPIGLPVLVEFSKRNFTDDFPQFKDISNFVFSMVNADEKHIE
;
A
#
# COMPACT_ATOMS: atom_id res chain seq x y z
N MET A 1 34.78 -50.70 15.87
CA MET A 1 34.80 -52.17 15.73
C MET A 1 33.43 -52.62 15.24
N HIS A 2 33.27 -52.84 13.94
CA HIS A 2 32.01 -53.29 13.34
C HIS A 2 31.93 -54.82 13.42
N THR A 3 30.99 -55.36 14.18
CA THR A 3 30.66 -56.79 14.16
C THR A 3 29.72 -57.05 12.98
N SER A 4 30.25 -57.68 11.93
CA SER A 4 29.46 -58.12 10.78
C SER A 4 28.52 -59.27 11.16
N ASN A 5 27.20 -59.06 11.06
CA ASN A 5 26.19 -60.12 11.20
C ASN A 5 26.36 -61.13 10.05
N ARG A 6 26.71 -62.37 10.38
CA ARG A 6 26.88 -63.47 9.42
C ARG A 6 25.59 -64.30 9.36
N ILE A 7 24.80 -64.13 8.31
CA ILE A 7 23.59 -64.94 8.07
C ILE A 7 24.01 -66.18 7.28
N THR A 8 23.84 -67.37 7.86
CA THR A 8 24.14 -68.66 7.20
C THR A 8 22.82 -69.27 6.73
N ARG A 9 22.62 -69.47 5.42
CA ARG A 9 21.41 -70.09 4.86
C ARG A 9 21.61 -71.62 4.82
N GLU A 10 20.91 -72.36 5.68
CA GLU A 10 20.84 -73.83 5.67
C GLU A 10 19.77 -74.34 4.69
N ALA A 11 19.94 -75.57 4.18
CA ALA A 11 18.97 -76.25 3.31
C ALA A 11 17.64 -76.54 4.03
N PRO A 12 16.49 -76.55 3.33
CA PRO A 12 15.17 -76.62 3.97
C PRO A 12 14.91 -78.02 4.54
N SER A 13 15.07 -78.17 5.86
CA SER A 13 14.63 -79.36 6.60
C SER A 13 13.84 -78.98 7.86
N GLN A 14 12.58 -79.40 7.89
CA GLN A 14 11.71 -79.62 9.07
C GLN A 14 11.77 -78.62 10.25
N ARG A 15 11.92 -77.31 9.99
CA ARG A 15 11.95 -76.30 11.07
C ARG A 15 11.12 -75.07 10.69
N ARG A 16 10.18 -74.68 11.57
CA ARG A 16 9.17 -73.63 11.34
C ARG A 16 9.68 -72.20 11.55
N ASN A 17 10.81 -71.99 12.24
CA ASN A 17 11.30 -70.66 12.61
C ASN A 17 12.81 -70.49 12.29
N TYR A 18 13.20 -69.29 11.85
CA TYR A 18 14.60 -68.93 11.60
C TYR A 18 15.39 -68.80 12.92
N ARG A 19 16.66 -69.22 12.91
CA ARG A 19 17.61 -68.98 14.00
C ARG A 19 18.40 -67.71 13.73
N ILE A 20 18.43 -66.84 14.74
CA ILE A 20 19.07 -65.54 14.68
C ILE A 20 20.26 -65.57 15.61
N GLN A 21 21.44 -65.18 15.10
CA GLN A 21 22.70 -65.16 15.84
C GLN A 21 23.00 -63.79 16.49
N SER A 22 22.05 -62.85 16.42
CA SER A 22 22.19 -61.54 17.04
C SER A 22 22.11 -61.67 18.58
N PRO A 23 23.06 -61.08 19.33
CA PRO A 23 23.13 -61.26 20.78
C PRO A 23 21.98 -60.54 21.50
N ILE A 24 21.10 -61.32 22.15
CA ILE A 24 20.09 -60.85 23.11
C ILE A 24 20.58 -61.18 24.53
N LYS A 25 20.21 -60.34 25.50
CA LYS A 25 20.52 -60.59 26.91
C LYS A 25 19.35 -61.30 27.58
N ILE A 26 19.63 -62.40 28.28
CA ILE A 26 18.64 -63.18 29.04
C ILE A 26 19.10 -63.25 30.49
N LEU A 27 18.17 -63.02 31.40
CA LEU A 27 18.41 -63.10 32.83
C LEU A 27 17.76 -64.38 33.35
N ILE A 28 18.58 -65.32 33.84
CA ILE A 28 18.16 -66.61 34.40
C ILE A 28 18.62 -66.63 35.86
N LYS A 29 17.70 -66.84 36.81
CA LYS A 29 17.99 -66.90 38.26
C LYS A 29 18.88 -65.74 38.76
N GLY A 30 18.65 -64.51 38.28
CA GLY A 30 19.42 -63.33 38.69
C GLY A 30 20.70 -63.06 37.89
N LYS A 31 21.21 -64.01 37.09
CA LYS A 31 22.44 -63.88 36.30
C LYS A 31 22.14 -63.56 34.84
N LYS A 32 22.93 -62.64 34.26
CA LYS A 32 22.80 -62.19 32.87
C LYS A 32 23.65 -63.06 31.96
N TYR A 33 23.04 -63.57 30.91
CA TYR A 33 23.65 -64.38 29.87
C TYR A 33 23.39 -63.76 28.49
N THR A 34 24.29 -64.01 27.54
CA THR A 34 24.10 -63.61 26.14
C THR A 34 23.70 -64.82 25.32
N THR A 35 22.67 -64.69 24.49
CA THR A 35 22.22 -65.78 23.63
C THR A 35 23.24 -66.09 22.53
N SER A 36 23.48 -67.36 22.27
CA SER A 36 24.25 -67.84 21.12
C SER A 36 23.42 -67.89 19.84
N ASN A 37 22.17 -68.30 19.96
CA ASN A 37 21.15 -68.11 18.94
C ASN A 37 19.78 -68.07 19.60
N TRP A 38 18.81 -67.48 18.91
CA TRP A 38 17.43 -67.46 19.36
C TRP A 38 16.47 -67.50 18.17
N SER A 39 15.21 -67.79 18.46
CA SER A 39 14.09 -67.83 17.54
C SER A 39 12.82 -67.52 18.33
N VAL A 40 11.69 -67.40 17.64
CA VAL A 40 10.37 -67.21 18.29
C VAL A 40 9.98 -68.43 19.15
N GLY A 41 10.58 -69.60 18.91
CA GLY A 41 10.29 -70.82 19.69
C GLY A 41 11.20 -71.03 20.90
N GLY A 42 12.37 -70.41 20.97
CA GLY A 42 13.34 -70.69 22.01
C GLY A 42 14.70 -70.08 21.74
N PHE A 43 15.62 -70.26 22.68
CA PHE A 43 16.96 -69.67 22.66
C PHE A 43 18.01 -70.65 23.18
N SER A 44 19.26 -70.38 22.84
CA SER A 44 20.41 -71.04 23.45
C SER A 44 21.41 -70.04 24.00
N VAL A 45 22.12 -70.42 25.05
CA VAL A 45 23.12 -69.63 25.77
C VAL A 45 24.42 -70.41 25.86
N PHE A 46 25.57 -69.74 25.68
CA PHE A 46 26.89 -70.30 25.97
C PHE A 46 27.37 -69.90 27.38
N GLU A 47 28.34 -70.64 27.91
CA GLU A 47 28.94 -70.45 29.23
C GLU A 47 27.98 -70.66 30.41
N PHE A 48 26.99 -71.53 30.24
CA PHE A 48 26.11 -71.92 31.35
C PHE A 48 26.81 -72.96 32.25
N LYS A 49 27.17 -72.55 33.47
CA LYS A 49 27.93 -73.37 34.45
C LYS A 49 27.05 -73.99 35.55
N GLU A 50 25.76 -73.68 35.57
CA GLU A 50 24.83 -74.22 36.57
C GLU A 50 24.20 -75.51 36.06
N PHE A 51 23.87 -76.42 36.98
CA PHE A 51 23.12 -77.63 36.64
C PHE A 51 21.63 -77.37 36.83
N ILE A 52 20.86 -77.55 35.76
CA ILE A 52 19.38 -77.52 35.79
C ILE A 52 18.89 -78.82 35.13
N PRO A 53 18.06 -79.64 35.79
CA PRO A 53 17.52 -80.84 35.17
C PRO A 53 16.77 -80.52 33.86
N THR A 54 16.90 -81.44 32.90
CA THR A 54 16.16 -81.35 31.63
C THR A 54 14.66 -81.44 31.93
N SER A 55 13.86 -80.66 31.20
CA SER A 55 12.42 -80.48 31.40
C SER A 55 12.00 -79.61 32.61
N GLU A 56 12.92 -78.98 33.34
CA GLU A 56 12.57 -77.98 34.36
C GLU A 56 12.09 -76.67 33.72
N LYS A 57 11.09 -76.04 34.35
CA LYS A 57 10.60 -74.71 33.98
C LYS A 57 11.43 -73.65 34.70
N ILE A 58 12.01 -72.75 33.93
CA ILE A 58 12.79 -71.61 34.42
C ILE A 58 12.10 -70.30 34.07
N GLU A 59 12.02 -69.39 35.03
CA GLU A 59 11.61 -68.01 34.79
C GLU A 59 12.78 -67.24 34.20
N ILE A 60 12.51 -66.52 33.12
CA ILE A 60 13.51 -65.75 32.39
C ILE A 60 13.01 -64.35 32.11
N ASN A 61 13.93 -63.39 32.17
CA ASN A 61 13.70 -62.04 31.68
C ASN A 61 14.52 -61.82 30.42
N LEU A 62 13.84 -61.61 29.29
CA LEU A 62 14.46 -61.41 28.00
C LEU A 62 14.56 -59.91 27.73
N SER A 63 15.77 -59.44 27.43
CA SER A 63 16.10 -58.03 27.22
C SER A 63 16.69 -57.83 25.82
N ILE A 64 15.91 -57.19 24.95
CA ILE A 64 16.30 -56.83 23.58
C ILE A 64 16.62 -55.33 23.54
N SER A 65 17.86 -55.01 23.20
CA SER A 65 18.28 -53.62 22.95
C SER A 65 18.29 -53.37 21.44
N PHE A 66 17.46 -52.44 20.95
CA PHE A 66 17.40 -52.08 19.53
C PHE A 66 17.18 -50.56 19.38
N ASN A 67 18.11 -49.86 18.70
CA ASN A 67 18.08 -48.42 18.37
C ASN A 67 17.37 -47.51 19.40
N HIS A 68 18.00 -47.29 20.55
CA HIS A 68 17.52 -46.45 21.68
C HIS A 68 16.32 -47.00 22.47
N PHE A 69 15.80 -48.18 22.14
CA PHE A 69 14.76 -48.86 22.91
C PHE A 69 15.31 -50.13 23.58
N ASN A 70 14.91 -50.34 24.84
CA ASN A 70 15.14 -51.58 25.58
C ASN A 70 13.79 -52.20 25.91
N ILE A 71 13.51 -53.35 25.32
CA ILE A 71 12.29 -54.10 25.61
C ILE A 71 12.66 -55.25 26.52
N ASN A 72 12.01 -55.28 27.68
CA ASN A 72 12.18 -56.33 28.68
C ASN A 72 10.82 -56.98 28.92
N PHE A 73 10.76 -58.31 28.82
CA PHE A 73 9.56 -59.05 29.24
C PHE A 73 9.94 -60.35 29.95
N TYR A 74 9.09 -60.72 30.89
CA TYR A 74 9.22 -61.93 31.69
C TYR A 74 8.43 -63.05 31.03
N THR A 75 9.06 -64.22 30.90
CA THR A 75 8.41 -65.42 30.37
C THR A 75 9.02 -66.67 31.00
N ASN A 76 8.38 -67.81 30.78
CA ASN A 76 8.86 -69.10 31.26
C ASN A 76 9.47 -69.89 30.10
N ALA A 77 10.52 -70.66 30.37
CA ALA A 77 11.11 -71.56 29.39
C ALA A 77 11.35 -72.95 29.98
N ILE A 78 11.25 -74.00 29.16
CA ILE A 78 11.64 -75.37 29.51
C ILE A 78 13.06 -75.61 29.03
N VAL A 79 13.89 -76.18 29.90
CA VAL A 79 15.22 -76.67 29.50
C VAL A 79 15.07 -77.91 28.63
N MET A 80 15.42 -77.79 27.35
CA MET A 80 15.31 -78.89 26.38
C MET A 80 16.57 -79.75 26.34
N ARG A 81 17.74 -79.12 26.51
CA ARG A 81 19.04 -79.82 26.48
C ARG A 81 20.10 -79.00 27.18
N ILE A 82 20.96 -79.67 27.94
CA ILE A 82 22.22 -79.14 28.45
C ILE A 82 23.35 -79.96 27.84
N ASP A 83 24.31 -79.28 27.23
CA ASP A 83 25.52 -79.87 26.67
C ASP A 83 26.69 -79.52 27.59
N SER A 84 27.15 -80.50 28.39
CA SER A 84 28.21 -80.30 29.40
C SER A 84 29.57 -79.99 28.76
N ASP A 85 29.84 -80.54 27.57
CA ASP A 85 31.12 -80.36 26.87
C ASP A 85 31.23 -78.99 26.21
N LYS A 86 30.09 -78.41 25.81
CA LYS A 86 30.02 -77.11 25.11
C LYS A 86 29.52 -75.97 26.00
N HIS A 87 29.27 -76.23 27.28
CA HIS A 87 28.64 -75.30 28.23
C HIS A 87 27.43 -74.58 27.63
N CYS A 88 26.56 -75.32 26.94
CA CYS A 88 25.46 -74.76 26.16
C CYS A 88 24.10 -75.21 26.73
N LEU A 89 23.27 -74.22 27.07
CA LEU A 89 21.90 -74.41 27.52
C LEU A 89 20.94 -74.10 26.37
N ALA A 90 20.06 -75.03 26.01
CA ALA A 90 19.01 -74.82 25.03
C ALA A 90 17.63 -74.87 25.70
N CYS A 91 16.85 -73.81 25.52
CA CYS A 91 15.55 -73.61 26.16
C CYS A 91 14.45 -73.33 25.14
N GLN A 92 13.24 -73.80 25.42
CA GLN A 92 12.03 -73.54 24.63
C GLN A 92 11.07 -72.67 25.44
N PHE A 93 10.51 -71.61 24.85
CA PHE A 93 9.55 -70.76 25.55
C PHE A 93 8.22 -71.51 25.82
N ILE A 94 7.65 -71.30 26.99
CA ILE A 94 6.34 -71.83 27.40
C ILE A 94 5.34 -70.69 27.32
N ASN A 95 4.28 -70.84 26.51
CA ASN A 95 3.16 -69.91 26.47
C ASN A 95 3.58 -68.44 26.34
N LEU A 96 4.34 -68.10 25.29
CA LEU A 96 4.46 -66.70 24.90
C LEU A 96 3.05 -66.18 24.56
N ASP A 97 2.65 -65.09 25.19
CA ASP A 97 1.39 -64.42 24.86
C ASP A 97 1.45 -63.91 23.41
N ASP A 98 0.30 -63.80 22.74
CA ASP A 98 0.23 -63.34 21.35
C ASP A 98 0.94 -62.00 21.11
N PRO A 99 0.87 -61.00 22.03
CA PRO A 99 1.69 -59.79 21.98
C PRO A 99 3.20 -60.07 21.96
N GLN A 100 3.68 -60.97 22.83
CA GLN A 100 5.09 -61.30 22.97
C GLN A 100 5.62 -62.05 21.74
N LYS A 101 4.81 -62.97 21.19
CA LYS A 101 5.12 -63.66 19.93
C LYS A 101 5.17 -62.69 18.76
N ALA A 102 4.18 -61.79 18.64
CA ALA A 102 4.14 -60.79 17.58
C ALA A 102 5.36 -59.86 17.65
N LEU A 103 5.74 -59.44 18.85
CA LEU A 103 6.90 -58.60 19.10
C LEU A 103 8.21 -59.32 18.73
N LEU A 104 8.40 -60.56 19.18
CA LEU A 104 9.58 -61.36 18.80
C LEU A 104 9.66 -61.62 17.29
N ASN A 105 8.52 -61.90 16.64
CA ASN A 105 8.45 -62.06 15.17
C ASN A 105 8.83 -60.78 14.43
N HIS A 106 8.35 -59.63 14.91
CA HIS A 106 8.68 -58.33 14.33
C HIS A 106 10.19 -58.07 14.39
N PHE A 107 10.81 -58.25 15.57
CA PHE A 107 12.26 -58.09 15.71
C PHE A 107 13.06 -59.11 14.90
N ALA A 108 12.59 -60.36 14.84
CA ALA A 108 13.20 -61.38 14.03
C ALA A 108 13.23 -61.00 12.54
N ASN A 109 12.10 -60.51 12.02
CA ASN A 109 11.98 -60.10 10.63
C ASN A 109 12.76 -58.81 10.34
N ALA A 110 12.71 -57.81 11.22
CA ALA A 110 13.48 -56.57 11.08
C ALA A 110 14.99 -56.84 11.00
N LEU A 111 15.51 -57.76 11.83
CA LEU A 111 16.91 -58.17 11.78
C LEU A 111 17.28 -58.93 10.50
N LEU A 112 16.35 -59.72 9.93
CA LEU A 112 16.58 -60.47 8.71
C LEU A 112 16.48 -59.60 7.44
N GLN A 113 15.61 -58.60 7.45
CA GLN A 113 15.36 -57.71 6.32
C GLN A 113 16.40 -56.57 6.23
N GLY A 114 17.13 -56.29 7.31
CA GLY A 114 18.16 -55.24 7.31
C GLY A 114 17.61 -53.82 7.24
N GLU A 115 16.29 -53.66 7.36
CA GLU A 115 15.60 -52.37 7.30
C GLU A 115 15.24 -51.89 8.71
N MET A 116 15.67 -50.67 9.03
CA MET A 116 15.35 -49.98 10.27
C MET A 116 14.05 -49.19 10.09
N SER A 117 12.91 -49.73 10.53
CA SER A 117 11.66 -48.95 10.62
C SER A 117 11.30 -48.64 12.08
N THR A 118 10.75 -47.44 12.30
CA THR A 118 10.36 -46.87 13.60
C THR A 118 9.05 -47.48 14.12
N ILE A 119 8.98 -47.76 15.41
CA ILE A 119 7.94 -48.57 16.12
C ILE A 119 6.57 -47.87 16.24
N ASP A 120 6.24 -46.88 15.41
CA ASP A 120 4.96 -46.17 15.50
C ASP A 120 3.78 -46.91 14.84
N GLU A 121 4.04 -47.90 13.97
CA GLU A 121 2.98 -48.61 13.24
C GLU A 121 2.48 -49.89 13.93
N THR A 122 3.23 -50.44 14.90
CA THR A 122 2.94 -51.77 15.48
C THR A 122 2.04 -51.70 16.72
N ILE A 123 1.98 -50.55 17.41
CA ILE A 123 1.16 -50.39 18.64
C ILE A 123 -0.34 -50.18 18.34
N LYS A 124 -0.71 -49.84 17.08
CA LYS A 124 -2.11 -49.59 16.68
C LYS A 124 -2.90 -50.84 16.26
N ARG A 125 -2.34 -52.04 16.32
CA ARG A 125 -3.00 -53.30 15.88
C ARG A 125 -3.27 -54.32 17.01
N LEU A 126 -3.10 -53.94 18.28
CA LEU A 126 -3.24 -54.85 19.42
C LEU A 126 -4.65 -54.96 20.03
N ASP A 127 -5.64 -54.18 19.58
CA ASP A 127 -7.00 -54.17 20.17
C ASP A 127 -8.11 -54.61 19.20
N ILE A 128 -7.84 -55.60 18.34
CA ILE A 128 -8.90 -56.21 17.51
C ILE A 128 -9.15 -57.64 18.00
N PRO A 129 -10.32 -57.95 18.61
CA PRO A 129 -10.63 -59.32 19.02
C PRO A 129 -10.85 -60.18 17.78
N VAL A 130 -9.97 -61.17 17.59
CA VAL A 130 -10.13 -62.22 16.58
C VAL A 130 -11.04 -63.29 17.15
N THR A 131 -12.25 -63.42 16.61
CA THR A 131 -13.17 -64.51 16.95
C THR A 131 -12.58 -65.85 16.51
N LEU A 132 -12.40 -66.76 17.47
CA LEU A 132 -12.01 -68.16 17.25
C LEU A 132 -13.18 -68.92 16.61
N VAL A 133 -12.96 -69.48 15.41
CA VAL A 133 -13.84 -70.50 14.82
C VAL A 133 -13.38 -71.87 15.33
N SER A 134 -14.31 -72.60 15.94
CA SER A 134 -14.15 -73.97 16.41
C SER A 134 -14.06 -74.94 15.23
N GLU A 135 -12.98 -75.71 15.16
CA GLU A 135 -12.89 -76.95 14.37
C GLU A 135 -13.30 -78.12 15.28
N ASN A 136 -14.50 -78.65 15.08
CA ASN A 136 -14.86 -80.01 15.49
C ASN A 136 -15.38 -80.76 14.26
N PRO A 137 -14.83 -81.93 13.92
CA PRO A 137 -15.30 -82.74 12.81
C PRO A 137 -16.41 -83.68 13.32
N ASP A 138 -17.63 -83.52 12.84
CA ASP A 138 -18.69 -84.52 13.05
C ASP A 138 -19.29 -84.99 11.72
N ALA A 139 -19.23 -86.32 11.57
CA ALA A 139 -20.19 -87.20 10.92
C ALA A 139 -20.58 -86.92 9.45
N SER A 140 -19.95 -87.70 8.58
CA SER A 140 -20.48 -88.07 7.28
C SER A 140 -21.78 -88.88 7.41
N ALA A 141 -22.88 -88.40 6.82
CA ALA A 141 -23.99 -89.26 6.41
C ALA A 141 -24.67 -88.72 5.15
N ASN A 142 -24.64 -89.56 4.12
CA ASN A 142 -25.21 -89.45 2.78
C ASN A 142 -26.57 -88.74 2.64
N LYS A 143 -26.72 -87.95 1.56
CA LYS A 143 -27.84 -88.06 0.57
C LYS A 143 -27.66 -87.10 -0.64
N VAL A 144 -27.38 -87.70 -1.80
CA VAL A 144 -27.84 -87.53 -3.22
C VAL A 144 -28.49 -86.18 -3.67
N PRO A 145 -28.29 -85.71 -4.93
CA PRO A 145 -28.24 -84.29 -5.31
C PRO A 145 -29.51 -83.73 -5.98
N ILE A 146 -29.73 -82.41 -5.89
CA ILE A 146 -30.69 -81.69 -6.75
C ILE A 146 -30.13 -80.32 -7.17
N LYS A 147 -30.04 -80.13 -8.49
CA LYS A 147 -29.50 -79.00 -9.26
C LYS A 147 -30.39 -77.74 -9.10
N ARG A 148 -29.86 -76.61 -8.60
CA ARG A 148 -30.55 -75.28 -8.56
C ARG A 148 -29.65 -74.13 -9.04
N ARG A 149 -30.23 -73.21 -9.83
CA ARG A 149 -29.59 -72.16 -10.65
C ARG A 149 -28.80 -71.11 -9.83
N LYS A 150 -27.62 -70.73 -10.31
CA LYS A 150 -26.61 -69.83 -9.70
C LYS A 150 -26.92 -68.33 -9.85
N LEU A 151 -28.02 -67.80 -9.31
CA LEU A 151 -28.30 -66.35 -9.34
C LEU A 151 -27.88 -65.60 -8.07
N LYS A 152 -27.93 -66.26 -6.90
CA LYS A 152 -27.53 -65.66 -5.61
C LYS A 152 -26.07 -65.13 -5.55
N PRO A 153 -25.05 -65.80 -6.12
CA PRO A 153 -23.69 -65.25 -6.10
C PRO A 153 -23.51 -64.04 -7.03
N ILE A 154 -24.34 -63.89 -8.06
CA ILE A 154 -24.26 -62.78 -9.02
C ILE A 154 -24.79 -61.48 -8.39
N ILE A 155 -25.89 -61.56 -7.62
CA ILE A 155 -26.48 -60.38 -6.95
C ILE A 155 -25.55 -59.87 -5.84
N ILE A 156 -24.99 -60.77 -5.03
CA ILE A 156 -24.06 -60.41 -3.96
C ILE A 156 -22.76 -59.84 -4.54
N GLY A 157 -22.23 -60.46 -5.62
CA GLY A 157 -21.08 -59.92 -6.35
C GLY A 157 -21.37 -58.53 -6.96
N GLY A 158 -22.56 -58.35 -7.53
CA GLY A 158 -23.01 -57.08 -8.10
C GLY A 158 -23.13 -55.96 -7.06
N SER A 159 -23.64 -56.25 -5.85
CA SER A 159 -23.72 -55.25 -4.78
C SER A 159 -22.36 -54.78 -4.27
N TYR A 160 -21.39 -55.70 -4.16
CA TYR A 160 -20.02 -55.32 -3.79
C TYR A 160 -19.33 -54.50 -4.89
N LEU A 161 -19.59 -54.83 -6.17
CA LEU A 161 -19.11 -54.03 -7.30
C LEU A 161 -19.73 -52.63 -7.33
N PHE A 162 -21.03 -52.51 -7.04
CA PHE A 162 -21.73 -51.22 -7.01
C PHE A 162 -21.25 -50.33 -5.85
N ILE A 163 -21.11 -50.90 -4.65
CA ILE A 163 -20.55 -50.18 -3.49
C ILE A 163 -19.09 -49.78 -3.75
N GLY A 164 -18.30 -50.68 -4.34
CA GLY A 164 -16.94 -50.40 -4.77
C GLY A 164 -16.87 -49.27 -5.79
N ALA A 165 -17.77 -49.25 -6.78
CA ALA A 165 -17.87 -48.19 -7.78
C ALA A 165 -18.27 -46.84 -7.15
N LEU A 166 -19.23 -46.82 -6.22
CA LEU A 166 -19.62 -45.62 -5.49
C LEU A 166 -18.46 -45.04 -4.66
N LEU A 167 -17.75 -45.90 -3.92
CA LEU A 167 -16.55 -45.48 -3.19
C LEU A 167 -15.47 -44.96 -4.13
N PHE A 168 -15.24 -45.64 -5.26
CA PHE A 168 -14.27 -45.22 -6.26
C PHE A 168 -14.63 -43.87 -6.90
N ILE A 169 -15.90 -43.63 -7.23
CA ILE A 169 -16.37 -42.34 -7.75
C ILE A 169 -16.19 -41.23 -6.69
N TYR A 170 -16.52 -41.52 -5.42
CA TYR A 170 -16.34 -40.56 -4.34
C TYR A 170 -14.85 -40.21 -4.10
N THR A 171 -13.97 -41.21 -4.11
CA THR A 171 -12.52 -40.97 -3.98
C THR A 171 -11.96 -40.22 -5.17
N LEU A 172 -12.37 -40.57 -6.40
CA LEU A 172 -12.03 -39.82 -7.61
C LEU A 172 -12.50 -38.37 -7.53
N ASN A 173 -13.72 -38.12 -7.08
CA ASN A 173 -14.26 -36.78 -6.94
C ASN A 173 -13.50 -35.98 -5.87
N SER A 174 -13.13 -36.60 -4.74
CA SER A 174 -12.33 -35.96 -3.70
C SER A 174 -10.93 -35.59 -4.21
N ILE A 175 -10.27 -36.51 -4.93
CA ILE A 175 -8.97 -36.27 -5.56
C ILE A 175 -9.09 -35.14 -6.60
N TYR A 176 -10.15 -35.15 -7.41
CA TYR A 176 -10.44 -34.10 -8.37
C TYR A 176 -10.65 -32.74 -7.69
N SER A 177 -11.44 -32.65 -6.62
CA SER A 177 -11.61 -31.36 -5.93
C SER A 177 -10.30 -30.81 -5.34
N ASN A 178 -9.42 -31.68 -4.83
CA ASN A 178 -8.18 -31.26 -4.20
C ASN A 178 -7.09 -30.86 -5.22
N ILE A 179 -7.03 -31.58 -6.35
CA ILE A 179 -6.03 -31.30 -7.39
C ILE A 179 -6.34 -30.00 -8.13
N TYR A 180 -7.61 -29.65 -8.34
CA TYR A 180 -8.02 -28.57 -9.26
C TYR A 180 -8.31 -27.21 -8.61
N THR A 181 -8.32 -27.12 -7.27
CA THR A 181 -8.42 -25.83 -6.56
C THR A 181 -7.08 -25.44 -5.98
N LEU A 182 -6.63 -24.21 -6.22
CA LEU A 182 -5.49 -23.63 -5.52
C LEU A 182 -6.02 -22.68 -4.46
N LYS A 183 -5.76 -22.98 -3.18
CA LYS A 183 -6.15 -22.14 -2.04
C LYS A 183 -4.96 -21.30 -1.60
N ILE A 184 -5.15 -19.99 -1.56
CA ILE A 184 -4.12 -19.03 -1.16
C ILE A 184 -4.62 -18.28 0.06
N GLU A 185 -3.87 -18.42 1.14
CA GLU A 185 -4.14 -17.75 2.42
C GLU A 185 -3.45 -16.38 2.51
N ASN A 186 -2.45 -16.14 1.64
CA ASN A 186 -1.70 -14.89 1.56
C ASN A 186 -2.39 -13.86 0.66
N ALA A 187 -3.63 -13.50 0.98
CA ALA A 187 -4.34 -12.45 0.27
C ALA A 187 -5.05 -11.48 1.23
N ALA A 188 -5.17 -10.22 0.83
CA ALA A 188 -5.82 -9.19 1.63
C ALA A 188 -6.63 -8.23 0.76
N ILE A 189 -7.68 -7.64 1.37
CA ILE A 189 -8.44 -6.56 0.72
C ILE A 189 -7.57 -5.30 0.68
N ARG A 190 -7.39 -4.76 -0.52
CA ARG A 190 -6.66 -3.52 -0.79
C ARG A 190 -7.61 -2.42 -1.20
N GLY A 191 -7.41 -1.23 -0.64
CA GLY A 191 -8.05 -0.01 -1.10
C GLY A 191 -7.08 0.91 -1.82
N LEU A 192 -7.61 1.86 -2.58
CA LEU A 192 -6.80 2.96 -3.10
C LEU A 192 -6.45 3.87 -1.91
N GLU A 193 -5.19 3.87 -1.51
CA GLU A 193 -4.71 4.68 -0.39
C GLU A 193 -3.94 5.89 -0.90
N ARG A 194 -4.06 7.01 -0.18
CA ARG A 194 -3.34 8.25 -0.47
C ARG A 194 -2.75 8.81 0.82
N VAL A 195 -1.43 8.98 0.81
CA VAL A 195 -0.70 9.64 1.89
C VAL A 195 -0.90 11.14 1.77
N VAL A 196 -1.44 11.77 2.80
CA VAL A 196 -1.47 13.23 2.94
C VAL A 196 -0.16 13.67 3.57
N LYS A 197 0.52 14.60 2.90
CA LYS A 197 1.83 15.11 3.31
C LYS A 197 1.72 16.54 3.80
N ALA A 198 2.62 16.94 4.69
CA ALA A 198 2.68 18.31 5.18
C ALA A 198 3.04 19.29 4.05
N PRO A 199 2.23 20.33 3.78
CA PRO A 199 2.48 21.29 2.70
C PRO A 199 3.68 22.21 3.00
N HIS A 200 4.00 22.42 4.27
CA HIS A 200 5.13 23.20 4.78
C HIS A 200 5.63 22.63 6.11
N ALA A 201 6.79 23.10 6.56
CA ALA A 201 7.29 22.80 7.89
C ALA A 201 6.51 23.59 8.96
N GLY A 202 6.43 23.07 10.17
CA GLY A 202 5.75 23.73 11.28
C GLY A 202 5.46 22.77 12.44
N THR A 203 4.69 23.24 13.41
CA THR A 203 4.27 22.44 14.57
C THR A 203 2.80 22.09 14.45
N ILE A 204 2.44 20.83 14.64
CA ILE A 204 1.03 20.41 14.66
C ILE A 204 0.39 20.92 15.94
N GLN A 205 -0.56 21.85 15.84
CA GLN A 205 -1.28 22.35 17.02
C GLN A 205 -2.56 21.58 17.28
N GLU A 206 -3.33 21.33 16.22
CA GLU A 206 -4.65 20.71 16.31
C GLU A 206 -4.80 19.60 15.27
N ILE A 207 -5.44 18.51 15.69
CA ILE A 207 -5.81 17.38 14.84
C ILE A 207 -7.33 17.27 14.94
N TYR A 208 -8.03 17.51 13.83
CA TYR A 208 -9.49 17.59 13.80
C TYR A 208 -10.18 16.23 13.64
N GLN A 209 -9.46 15.24 13.10
CA GLN A 209 -10.02 13.95 12.72
C GLN A 209 -9.11 12.81 13.21
N ASN A 210 -9.73 11.72 13.67
CA ASN A 210 -9.04 10.55 14.22
C ASN A 210 -9.03 9.39 13.22
N PRO A 211 -8.13 8.40 13.39
CA PRO A 211 -8.17 7.16 12.63
C PRO A 211 -9.55 6.49 12.76
N GLY A 212 -10.16 6.15 11.63
CA GLY A 212 -11.49 5.57 11.56
C GLY A 212 -12.59 6.55 11.12
N ASP A 213 -12.35 7.86 11.15
CA ASP A 213 -13.37 8.84 10.78
C ASP A 213 -13.58 8.89 9.26
N LEU A 214 -14.83 9.15 8.87
CA LEU A 214 -15.22 9.40 7.48
C LEU A 214 -15.03 10.87 7.17
N ILE A 215 -14.32 11.16 6.09
CA ILE A 215 -13.99 12.51 5.66
C ILE A 215 -14.54 12.78 4.26
N LYS A 216 -14.98 14.00 4.02
CA LYS A 216 -15.38 14.52 2.72
C LYS A 216 -14.25 15.31 2.09
N PHE A 217 -14.39 15.58 0.80
CA PHE A 217 -13.46 16.48 0.10
C PHE A 217 -13.39 17.84 0.80
N ASN A 218 -12.17 18.32 1.01
CA ASN A 218 -11.84 19.59 1.65
C ASN A 218 -12.17 19.71 3.16
N ASP A 219 -12.49 18.61 3.84
CA ASP A 219 -12.62 18.62 5.30
C ASP A 219 -11.25 18.94 5.96
N PRO A 220 -11.21 19.77 7.00
CA PRO A 220 -9.97 20.06 7.72
C PRO A 220 -9.50 18.82 8.49
N LEU A 221 -8.22 18.49 8.34
CA LEU A 221 -7.63 17.30 8.96
C LEU A 221 -6.70 17.69 10.10
N ILE A 222 -5.71 18.53 9.81
CA ILE A 222 -4.64 18.92 10.73
C ILE A 222 -4.32 20.39 10.52
N PHE A 223 -4.16 21.13 11.61
CA PHE A 223 -3.61 22.49 11.59
C PHE A 223 -2.12 22.47 11.94
N VAL A 224 -1.30 22.88 10.98
CA VAL A 224 0.15 23.00 11.13
C VAL A 224 0.48 24.48 11.29
N GLN A 225 0.80 24.90 12.52
CA GLN A 225 1.22 26.26 12.78
C GLN A 225 2.62 26.51 12.22
N ASN A 226 2.76 27.64 11.52
CA ASN A 226 4.06 28.17 11.13
C ASN A 226 4.06 29.67 11.39
N ASP A 227 4.70 30.08 12.49
CA ASP A 227 4.75 31.47 12.93
C ASP A 227 5.40 32.39 11.89
N GLN A 228 6.39 31.89 11.14
CA GLN A 228 7.04 32.66 10.09
C GLN A 228 6.07 33.01 8.95
N ILE A 229 5.17 32.09 8.58
CA ILE A 229 4.16 32.34 7.55
C ILE A 229 3.16 33.39 8.04
N VAL A 230 2.66 33.24 9.28
CA VAL A 230 1.70 34.17 9.89
C VAL A 230 2.31 35.57 10.03
N GLU A 231 3.48 35.67 10.65
CA GLU A 231 4.22 36.93 10.82
C GLU A 231 4.49 37.60 9.47
N SER A 232 4.94 36.84 8.47
CA SER A 232 5.19 37.39 7.14
C SER A 232 3.91 37.93 6.47
N ALA A 233 2.77 37.28 6.66
CA ALA A 233 1.48 37.71 6.13
C ALA A 233 1.01 39.01 6.82
N GLU A 234 1.18 39.12 8.13
CA GLU A 234 0.90 40.33 8.91
C GLU A 234 1.80 41.49 8.49
N LEU A 235 3.12 41.28 8.40
CA LEU A 235 4.05 42.29 7.93
C LEU A 235 3.72 42.76 6.50
N ALA A 236 3.34 41.85 5.61
CA ALA A 236 2.90 42.21 4.27
C ALA A 236 1.59 43.03 4.28
N HIS A 237 0.66 42.72 5.19
CA HIS A 237 -0.54 43.54 5.39
C HIS A 237 -0.19 44.97 5.85
N ILE A 238 0.71 45.11 6.82
CA ILE A 238 1.21 46.40 7.31
C ILE A 238 1.88 47.18 6.17
N ASN A 239 2.66 46.51 5.32
CA ASN A 239 3.29 47.13 4.14
C ASN A 239 2.29 47.62 3.10
N VAL A 240 1.17 46.91 2.91
CA VAL A 240 0.07 47.39 2.05
C VAL A 240 -0.56 48.65 2.65
N LEU A 241 -0.80 48.66 3.96
CA LEU A 241 -1.36 49.83 4.64
C LEU A 241 -0.44 51.05 4.53
N SER A 242 0.85 50.89 4.84
CA SER A 242 1.83 51.97 4.75
C SER A 242 1.98 52.49 3.31
N ALA A 243 1.98 51.60 2.31
CA ALA A 243 2.01 52.01 0.91
C ALA A 243 0.75 52.79 0.50
N ASN A 244 -0.43 52.41 0.99
CA ASN A 244 -1.68 53.15 0.72
C ASN A 244 -1.67 54.54 1.39
N VAL A 245 -1.17 54.65 2.62
CA VAL A 245 -1.02 55.94 3.33
C VAL A 245 -0.11 56.86 2.53
N ASN A 246 1.05 56.38 2.10
CA ASN A 246 1.98 57.15 1.28
C ASN A 246 1.34 57.59 -0.05
N LEU A 247 0.60 56.70 -0.72
CA LEU A 247 -0.13 57.06 -1.94
C LEU A 247 -1.15 58.17 -1.69
N GLN A 248 -1.88 58.10 -0.57
CA GLN A 248 -2.86 59.11 -0.21
C GLN A 248 -2.19 60.46 0.14
N GLU A 249 -1.06 60.43 0.85
CA GLU A 249 -0.27 61.62 1.13
C GLU A 249 0.17 62.31 -0.16
N MET A 250 0.67 61.56 -1.15
CA MET A 250 1.11 62.13 -2.43
C MET A 250 -0.07 62.72 -3.23
N LYS A 251 -1.25 62.08 -3.19
CA LYS A 251 -2.47 62.64 -3.81
C LYS A 251 -2.88 63.95 -3.14
N ASN A 252 -2.84 64.01 -1.82
CA ASN A 252 -3.17 65.22 -1.08
C ASN A 252 -2.17 66.35 -1.38
N ARG A 253 -0.87 66.02 -1.48
CA ARG A 253 0.17 66.98 -1.90
C ARG A 253 -0.07 67.50 -3.31
N LEU A 254 -0.43 66.63 -4.26
CA LEU A 254 -0.78 67.04 -5.62
C LEU A 254 -1.97 68.00 -5.63
N HIS A 255 -3.03 67.70 -4.88
CA HIS A 255 -4.20 68.57 -4.77
C HIS A 255 -3.82 69.95 -4.22
N ALA A 256 -3.08 69.98 -3.11
CA ALA A 256 -2.61 71.25 -2.52
C ALA A 256 -1.73 72.06 -3.47
N GLN A 257 -0.89 71.41 -4.30
CA GLN A 257 -0.10 72.09 -5.33
C GLN A 257 -0.96 72.62 -6.48
N GLN A 258 -2.00 71.89 -6.88
CA GLN A 258 -2.95 72.34 -7.90
C GLN A 258 -3.72 73.58 -7.44
N GLU A 259 -4.24 73.57 -6.21
CA GLU A 259 -4.92 74.73 -5.61
C GLU A 259 -4.00 75.95 -5.58
N LYS A 260 -2.74 75.78 -5.17
CA LYS A 260 -1.74 76.87 -5.22
C LYS A 260 -1.57 77.42 -6.63
N ILE A 261 -1.41 76.55 -7.64
CA ILE A 261 -1.22 76.96 -9.03
C ILE A 261 -2.44 77.71 -9.56
N ASP A 262 -3.65 77.27 -9.20
CA ASP A 262 -4.88 77.93 -9.62
C ASP A 262 -4.99 79.33 -9.00
N SER A 263 -4.68 79.49 -7.71
CA SER A 263 -4.57 80.82 -7.09
C SER A 263 -3.53 81.70 -7.78
N TYR A 264 -2.33 81.16 -8.06
CA TYR A 264 -1.29 81.89 -8.78
C TYR A 264 -1.72 82.28 -10.20
N ARG A 265 -2.50 81.44 -10.87
CA ARG A 265 -3.02 81.71 -12.21
C ARG A 265 -4.01 82.86 -12.20
N GLU A 266 -4.91 82.91 -11.20
CA GLU A 266 -5.85 84.01 -11.00
C GLU A 266 -5.11 85.34 -10.78
N PHE A 267 -4.18 85.39 -9.83
CA PHE A 267 -3.32 86.56 -9.62
C PHE A 267 -2.49 86.92 -10.86
N GLY A 268 -2.08 85.91 -11.64
CA GLY A 268 -1.37 86.09 -12.90
C GLY A 268 -2.21 86.82 -13.95
N PHE A 269 -3.49 86.45 -14.09
CA PHE A 269 -4.43 87.13 -14.99
C PHE A 269 -4.64 88.59 -14.61
N ASP A 270 -4.80 88.89 -13.32
CA ASP A 270 -4.94 90.27 -12.85
C ASP A 270 -3.70 91.10 -13.16
N LYS A 271 -2.50 90.57 -12.89
CA LYS A 271 -1.24 91.22 -13.24
C LYS A 271 -1.11 91.46 -14.74
N LEU A 272 -1.53 90.50 -15.56
CA LEU A 272 -1.52 90.66 -17.02
C LEU A 272 -2.49 91.76 -17.47
N ASN A 273 -3.69 91.80 -16.91
CA ASN A 273 -4.69 92.83 -17.24
C ASN A 273 -4.18 94.23 -16.87
N ILE A 274 -3.56 94.38 -15.69
CA ILE A 274 -2.90 95.62 -15.26
C ILE A 274 -1.78 96.01 -16.24
N ALA A 275 -0.89 95.06 -16.59
CA ALA A 275 0.21 95.32 -17.51
C ALA A 275 -0.28 95.73 -18.92
N LYS A 276 -1.34 95.09 -19.43
CA LYS A 276 -1.99 95.46 -20.69
C LYS A 276 -2.58 96.87 -20.62
N ALA A 277 -3.29 97.20 -19.54
CA ALA A 277 -3.87 98.53 -19.35
C ALA A 277 -2.78 99.62 -19.30
N ILE A 278 -1.66 99.37 -18.62
CA ILE A 278 -0.50 100.27 -18.60
C ILE A 278 0.08 100.44 -20.00
N THR A 279 0.34 99.36 -20.73
CA THR A 279 0.84 99.40 -22.12
C THR A 279 -0.06 100.26 -23.00
N ILE A 280 -1.37 100.00 -22.99
CA ILE A 280 -2.37 100.76 -23.76
C ILE A 280 -2.34 102.24 -23.38
N SER A 281 -2.29 102.55 -22.07
CA SER A 281 -2.26 103.94 -21.60
C SER A 281 -1.03 104.71 -22.10
N ILE A 282 0.14 104.05 -22.16
CA ILE A 282 1.38 104.66 -22.65
C ILE A 282 1.32 104.83 -24.18
N GLU A 283 0.80 103.85 -24.90
CA GLU A 283 0.58 103.95 -26.36
C GLU A 283 -0.32 105.14 -26.72
N GLN A 284 -1.41 105.33 -25.99
CA GLN A 284 -2.31 106.49 -26.13
C GLN A 284 -1.59 107.81 -25.82
N LYS A 285 -0.78 107.86 -24.75
CA LYS A 285 0.05 109.04 -24.42
C LYS A 285 1.07 109.36 -25.52
N ILE A 286 1.71 108.36 -26.11
CA ILE A 286 2.64 108.52 -27.23
C ILE A 286 1.90 109.10 -28.44
N ASP A 287 0.74 108.55 -28.80
CA ASP A 287 -0.06 109.05 -29.94
C ASP A 287 -0.48 110.51 -29.75
N LEU A 288 -1.00 110.86 -28.56
CA LEU A 288 -1.35 112.24 -28.22
C LEU A 288 -0.14 113.18 -28.28
N THR A 289 1.03 112.73 -27.78
CA THR A 289 2.26 113.53 -27.80
C THR A 289 2.81 113.70 -29.21
N LYS A 290 2.69 112.69 -30.09
CA LYS A 290 3.03 112.79 -31.52
C LYS A 290 2.12 113.80 -32.24
N LYS A 291 0.81 113.77 -31.99
CA LYS A 291 -0.14 114.77 -32.52
C LYS A 291 0.22 116.18 -32.05
N ARG A 292 0.62 116.35 -30.78
CA ARG A 292 1.08 117.64 -30.23
C ARG A 292 2.39 118.11 -30.88
N LYS A 293 3.35 117.21 -31.09
CA LYS A 293 4.59 117.49 -31.83
C LYS A 293 4.30 118.03 -33.23
N GLN A 294 3.39 117.38 -33.96
CA GLN A 294 3.02 117.80 -35.31
C GLN A 294 2.43 119.22 -35.32
N ARG A 295 1.59 119.53 -34.33
CA ARG A 295 1.03 120.88 -34.15
C ARG A 295 2.12 121.91 -33.86
N LEU A 296 3.08 121.61 -32.97
CA LEU A 296 4.19 122.52 -32.68
C LEU A 296 5.10 122.74 -33.88
N ILE A 297 5.40 121.71 -34.67
CA ILE A 297 6.17 121.85 -35.92
C ILE A 297 5.47 122.82 -36.88
N ASN A 298 4.14 122.72 -37.02
CA ASN A 298 3.37 123.63 -37.87
C ASN A 298 3.39 125.08 -37.32
N LEU A 299 3.29 125.25 -36.00
CA LEU A 299 3.37 126.57 -35.36
C LEU A 299 4.77 127.18 -35.47
N HIS A 300 5.82 126.36 -35.40
CA HIS A 300 7.21 126.79 -35.52
C HIS A 300 7.48 127.33 -36.91
N LYS A 301 7.02 126.62 -37.96
CA LYS A 301 7.09 127.10 -39.34
C LYS A 301 6.46 128.48 -39.55
N ASN A 302 5.48 128.84 -38.71
CA ASN A 302 4.80 130.14 -38.73
C ASN A 302 5.43 131.17 -37.77
N GLY A 303 6.57 130.86 -37.13
CA GLY A 303 7.27 131.73 -36.19
C GLY A 303 6.62 131.85 -34.80
N MET A 304 5.69 130.96 -34.44
CA MET A 304 4.86 131.06 -33.22
C MET A 304 5.37 130.21 -32.04
N THR A 305 6.48 129.48 -32.16
CA THR A 305 7.08 128.70 -31.05
C THR A 305 8.59 128.56 -31.23
N SER A 306 9.31 128.28 -30.14
CA SER A 306 10.78 128.13 -30.10
C SER A 306 11.23 126.71 -30.47
N ASP A 307 12.50 126.54 -30.88
CA ASP A 307 13.13 125.23 -31.07
C ASP A 307 13.14 124.40 -29.78
N GLU A 308 13.39 125.05 -28.65
CA GLU A 308 13.35 124.43 -27.31
C GLU A 308 12.03 123.69 -27.05
N SER A 309 10.89 124.30 -27.40
CA SER A 309 9.57 123.68 -27.25
C SER A 309 9.41 122.40 -28.10
N ILE A 310 10.08 122.33 -29.25
CA ILE A 310 10.08 121.13 -30.10
C ILE A 310 10.96 120.06 -29.46
N ASP A 311 12.12 120.42 -28.96
CA ASP A 311 13.09 119.49 -28.38
C ASP A 311 12.58 118.87 -27.07
N ASP A 312 11.92 119.65 -26.21
CA ASP A 312 11.22 119.14 -25.02
C ASP A 312 10.19 118.04 -25.37
N ILE A 313 9.41 118.26 -26.43
CA ILE A 313 8.43 117.27 -26.89
C ILE A 313 9.12 116.04 -27.49
N LYS A 314 10.25 116.21 -28.20
CA LYS A 314 11.04 115.07 -28.70
C LYS A 314 11.56 114.23 -27.54
N GLU A 315 12.14 114.84 -26.52
CA GLU A 315 12.61 114.17 -25.31
C GLU A 315 11.47 113.40 -24.64
N LYS A 316 10.31 114.03 -24.49
CA LYS A 316 9.11 113.38 -23.93
C LYS A 316 8.63 112.16 -24.72
N ILE A 317 8.77 112.18 -26.04
CA ILE A 317 8.46 110.99 -26.87
C ILE A 317 9.49 109.89 -26.63
N ILE A 318 10.78 110.23 -26.49
CA ILE A 318 11.84 109.26 -26.22
C ILE A 318 11.60 108.56 -24.87
N THR A 319 11.30 109.31 -23.82
CA THR A 319 11.01 108.76 -22.49
C THR A 319 9.76 107.87 -22.51
N LEU A 320 8.67 108.32 -23.14
CA LEU A 320 7.47 107.49 -23.28
C LEU A 320 7.71 106.21 -24.09
N ASN A 321 8.55 106.24 -25.12
CA ASN A 321 8.93 105.04 -25.87
C ASN A 321 9.76 104.07 -25.00
N ALA A 322 10.67 104.59 -24.17
CA ALA A 322 11.41 103.76 -23.22
C ALA A 322 10.47 103.10 -22.20
N ASP A 323 9.52 103.87 -21.65
CA ASP A 323 8.48 103.35 -20.76
C ASP A 323 7.61 102.29 -21.43
N LEU A 324 7.27 102.47 -22.72
CA LEU A 324 6.50 101.49 -23.50
C LEU A 324 7.26 100.16 -23.63
N ILE A 325 8.57 100.20 -23.87
CA ILE A 325 9.40 98.98 -23.95
C ILE A 325 9.34 98.23 -22.61
N VAL A 326 9.47 98.95 -21.48
CA VAL A 326 9.37 98.36 -20.14
C VAL A 326 7.97 97.79 -19.89
N ALA A 327 6.91 98.50 -20.26
CA ALA A 327 5.53 98.05 -20.08
C ALA A 327 5.23 96.79 -20.91
N ARG A 328 5.66 96.75 -22.18
CA ARG A 328 5.55 95.56 -23.04
C ARG A 328 6.35 94.37 -22.51
N ALA A 329 7.55 94.62 -21.97
CA ALA A 329 8.35 93.58 -21.32
C ALA A 329 7.62 93.00 -20.10
N LYS A 330 7.04 93.85 -19.24
CA LYS A 330 6.22 93.42 -18.09
C LYS A 330 5.02 92.60 -18.53
N GLN A 331 4.28 93.05 -19.55
CA GLN A 331 3.16 92.30 -20.12
C GLN A 331 3.60 90.91 -20.59
N LYS A 332 4.68 90.81 -21.37
CA LYS A 332 5.19 89.53 -21.89
C LYS A 332 5.64 88.58 -20.77
N ILE A 333 6.23 89.12 -19.70
CA ILE A 333 6.59 88.34 -18.50
C ILE A 333 5.32 87.77 -17.83
N SER A 334 4.28 88.60 -17.65
CA SER A 334 3.00 88.16 -17.09
C SER A 334 2.31 87.09 -17.97
N GLU A 335 2.32 87.25 -19.29
CA GLU A 335 1.79 86.24 -20.23
C GLU A 335 2.54 84.91 -20.10
N ARG A 336 3.87 84.95 -20.05
CA ARG A 336 4.70 83.75 -19.89
C ARG A 336 4.48 83.09 -18.53
N ALA A 337 4.35 83.87 -17.46
CA ALA A 337 4.05 83.36 -16.12
C ALA A 337 2.75 82.55 -16.12
N ILE A 338 1.67 83.06 -16.74
CA ILE A 338 0.41 82.33 -16.90
C ILE A 338 0.60 81.05 -17.73
N GLN A 339 1.38 81.09 -18.82
CA GLN A 339 1.64 79.89 -19.63
C GLN A 339 2.36 78.79 -18.85
N GLU A 340 3.34 79.14 -18.01
CA GLU A 340 4.04 78.16 -17.16
C GLU A 340 3.08 77.52 -16.12
N THR A 341 2.04 78.23 -15.65
CA THR A 341 1.02 77.60 -14.77
C THR A 341 0.27 76.46 -15.43
N LYS A 342 0.16 76.45 -16.77
CA LYS A 342 -0.44 75.32 -17.51
C LYS A 342 0.47 74.10 -17.52
N ARG A 343 1.78 74.30 -17.34
CA ARG A 343 2.80 73.25 -17.22
C ARG A 343 3.01 72.80 -15.78
N GLY A 344 2.18 73.27 -14.84
CA GLY A 344 2.30 72.93 -13.43
C GLY A 344 3.40 73.69 -12.71
N ARG A 345 3.85 74.84 -13.24
CA ARG A 345 4.91 75.68 -12.67
C ARG A 345 4.43 77.11 -12.42
N PHE A 346 4.94 77.77 -11.39
CA PHE A 346 4.60 79.15 -11.06
C PHE A 346 5.85 79.94 -10.67
N TYR A 347 5.76 81.27 -10.68
CA TYR A 347 6.87 82.16 -10.36
C TYR A 347 6.70 82.74 -8.95
N THR A 348 7.65 82.44 -8.06
CA THR A 348 7.76 82.98 -6.69
C THR A 348 9.12 83.65 -6.55
N ASP A 349 9.19 84.92 -6.13
CA ASP A 349 10.45 85.63 -5.83
C ASP A 349 11.58 85.41 -6.86
N ASN A 350 11.28 85.62 -8.13
CA ASN A 350 12.17 85.42 -9.29
C ASN A 350 12.64 83.97 -9.55
N ARG A 351 12.03 82.97 -8.91
CA ARG A 351 12.30 81.55 -9.16
C ARG A 351 11.06 80.88 -9.76
N LEU A 352 11.32 79.92 -10.65
CA LEU A 352 10.28 79.06 -11.21
C LEU A 352 10.17 77.82 -10.31
N GLU A 353 9.03 77.66 -9.67
CA GLU A 353 8.70 76.55 -8.77
C GLU A 353 7.59 75.69 -9.38
N GLY A 354 7.43 74.45 -8.92
CA GLY A 354 6.36 73.58 -9.36
C GLY A 354 6.75 72.11 -9.41
N GLU A 355 6.02 71.30 -8.65
CA GLU A 355 6.31 69.87 -8.44
C GLU A 355 5.24 68.97 -9.07
N VAL A 356 4.26 69.52 -9.80
CA VAL A 356 3.08 68.77 -10.27
C VAL A 356 3.48 67.53 -11.08
N THR A 357 4.39 67.69 -12.04
CA THR A 357 4.86 66.57 -12.87
C THR A 357 5.58 65.51 -12.04
N GLU A 358 6.44 65.92 -11.10
CA GLU A 358 7.15 65.01 -10.21
C GLU A 358 6.19 64.25 -9.28
N LEU A 359 5.17 64.94 -8.76
CA LEU A 359 4.13 64.34 -7.91
C LEU A 359 3.26 63.36 -8.70
N ILE A 360 2.94 63.64 -9.97
CA ILE A 360 2.20 62.70 -10.83
C ILE A 360 3.00 61.41 -11.02
N PHE A 361 4.29 61.51 -11.36
CA PHE A 361 5.16 60.33 -11.48
C PHE A 361 5.32 59.59 -10.15
N SER A 362 5.45 60.32 -9.04
CA SER A 362 5.54 59.74 -7.70
C SER A 362 4.24 59.01 -7.30
N ILE A 363 3.07 59.54 -7.68
CA ILE A 363 1.78 58.89 -7.48
C ILE A 363 1.70 57.59 -8.30
N GLU A 364 2.15 57.60 -9.55
CA GLU A 364 2.17 56.40 -10.38
C GLU A 364 3.08 55.32 -9.81
N SER A 365 4.30 55.69 -9.41
CA SER A 365 5.23 54.79 -8.70
C SER A 365 4.64 54.24 -7.39
N ALA A 366 3.99 55.10 -6.60
CA ALA A 366 3.32 54.69 -5.37
C ALA A 366 2.13 53.74 -5.63
N LYS A 367 1.36 53.94 -6.72
CA LYS A 367 0.28 53.02 -7.12
C LYS A 367 0.83 51.63 -7.48
N GLU A 368 1.89 51.56 -8.27
CA GLU A 368 2.53 50.28 -8.60
C GLU A 368 3.11 49.61 -7.37
N LYS A 369 3.70 50.36 -6.43
CA LYS A 369 4.15 49.83 -5.14
C LYS A 369 2.99 49.23 -4.34
N VAL A 370 1.86 49.92 -4.22
CA VAL A 370 0.65 49.41 -3.56
C VAL A 370 0.18 48.10 -4.20
N LYS A 371 0.16 48.03 -5.53
CA LYS A 371 -0.25 46.83 -6.28
C LYS A 371 0.69 45.66 -6.00
N LEU A 372 2.00 45.89 -6.01
CA LEU A 372 3.01 44.89 -5.73
C LEU A 372 2.90 44.36 -4.29
N GLU A 373 2.75 45.24 -3.30
CA GLU A 373 2.58 44.81 -1.91
C GLU A 373 1.25 44.06 -1.71
N LYS A 374 0.17 44.45 -2.40
CA LYS A 374 -1.11 43.69 -2.37
C LYS A 374 -0.96 42.29 -2.93
N GLN A 375 -0.23 42.12 -4.04
CA GLN A 375 0.05 40.80 -4.61
C GLN A 375 0.87 39.94 -3.65
N LYS A 376 1.91 40.50 -3.01
CA LYS A 376 2.68 39.79 -1.98
C LYS A 376 1.81 39.35 -0.81
N TYR A 377 0.96 40.25 -0.29
CA TYR A 377 0.02 39.93 0.78
C TYR A 377 -0.93 38.79 0.38
N GLN A 378 -1.50 38.83 -0.83
CA GLN A 378 -2.37 37.75 -1.32
C GLN A 378 -1.64 36.40 -1.42
N LEU A 379 -0.39 36.39 -1.90
CA LEU A 379 0.43 35.18 -1.97
C LEU A 379 0.70 34.59 -0.58
N LEU A 380 0.95 35.43 0.41
CA LEU A 380 1.18 35.02 1.80
C LEU A 380 -0.10 34.57 2.49
N LYS A 381 -1.22 35.26 2.26
CA LYS A 381 -2.56 34.84 2.73
C LYS A 381 -2.97 33.47 2.17
N ASN A 382 -2.64 33.19 0.90
CA ASN A 382 -2.84 31.87 0.31
C ASN A 382 -1.89 30.80 0.88
N ARG A 383 -0.74 31.19 1.45
CA ARG A 383 0.14 30.27 2.20
C ARG A 383 -0.42 30.02 3.60
N GLU A 384 -0.94 31.06 4.25
CA GLU A 384 -1.60 30.99 5.53
C GLU A 384 -2.85 30.08 5.49
N SER A 385 -3.67 30.17 4.44
CA SER A 385 -4.82 29.27 4.27
C SER A 385 -4.42 27.80 4.09
N ARG A 386 -3.16 27.52 3.72
CA ARG A 386 -2.61 26.16 3.60
C ARG A 386 -1.99 25.63 4.89
N LEU A 387 -1.98 26.43 5.97
CA LEU A 387 -1.65 25.96 7.32
C LEU A 387 -2.63 24.90 7.80
N THR A 388 -3.88 24.98 7.35
CA THR A 388 -4.86 23.91 7.53
C THR A 388 -4.73 22.91 6.39
N VAL A 389 -4.31 21.70 6.71
CA VAL A 389 -4.26 20.58 5.76
C VAL A 389 -5.66 20.01 5.61
N THR A 390 -6.19 20.03 4.39
CA THR A 390 -7.52 19.53 4.08
C THR A 390 -7.48 18.20 3.33
N ALA A 391 -8.59 17.47 3.37
CA ALA A 391 -8.75 16.21 2.68
C ALA A 391 -8.76 16.39 1.15
N PRO A 392 -7.87 15.72 0.39
CA PRO A 392 -7.83 15.83 -1.07
C PRO A 392 -8.99 15.11 -1.77
N SER A 393 -9.80 14.34 -1.04
CA SER A 393 -10.82 13.43 -1.55
C SER A 393 -11.65 12.89 -0.40
N GLU A 394 -12.85 12.42 -0.69
CA GLU A 394 -13.67 11.67 0.26
C GLU A 394 -13.08 10.28 0.57
N GLY A 395 -13.26 9.81 1.80
CA GLY A 395 -12.66 8.55 2.25
C GLY A 395 -12.74 8.32 3.75
N LYS A 396 -11.89 7.40 4.23
CA LYS A 396 -11.74 7.06 5.64
C LYS A 396 -10.28 7.18 6.05
N ILE A 397 -10.01 7.75 7.23
CA ILE A 397 -8.64 7.83 7.77
C ILE A 397 -8.23 6.43 8.25
N VAL A 398 -7.12 5.91 7.69
CA VAL A 398 -6.59 4.58 8.02
C VAL A 398 -5.62 4.67 9.20
N SER A 399 -4.65 5.57 9.10
CA SER A 399 -3.62 5.75 10.12
C SER A 399 -3.17 7.20 10.19
N LEU A 400 -2.88 7.65 11.40
CA LEU A 400 -2.28 8.94 11.69
C LEU A 400 -0.79 8.69 11.99
N TYR A 401 0.12 9.37 11.30
CA TYR A 401 1.57 9.23 11.48
C TYR A 401 2.16 10.29 12.39
N SER A 402 1.40 11.34 12.70
CA SER A 402 1.89 12.49 13.45
C SER A 402 1.06 12.74 14.70
N ASN A 403 1.72 13.23 15.75
CA ASN A 403 1.08 13.55 17.02
C ASN A 403 0.88 15.06 17.19
N GLN A 404 -0.03 15.43 18.09
CA GLN A 404 -0.18 16.82 18.51
C GLN A 404 1.14 17.32 19.12
N GLN A 405 1.49 18.59 18.87
CA GLN A 405 2.73 19.26 19.26
C GLN A 405 4.01 18.72 18.61
N GLN A 406 3.90 17.80 17.64
CA GLN A 406 5.06 17.34 16.86
C GLN A 406 5.48 18.40 15.83
N ILE A 407 6.79 18.59 15.69
CA ILE A 407 7.39 19.38 14.61
C ILE A 407 7.47 18.50 13.37
N VAL A 408 6.94 19.00 12.26
CA VAL A 408 6.94 18.33 10.96
C VAL A 408 7.66 19.15 9.92
N THR A 409 8.25 18.46 8.96
CA THR A 409 8.95 19.04 7.81
C THR A 409 8.07 19.02 6.56
N LYS A 410 8.37 19.88 5.59
CA LYS A 410 7.63 19.90 4.32
C LYS A 410 7.75 18.56 3.60
N GLY A 411 6.61 17.98 3.24
CA GLY A 411 6.52 16.71 2.52
C GLY A 411 6.49 15.47 3.43
N GLU A 412 6.61 15.66 4.75
CA GLU A 412 6.50 14.57 5.72
C GLU A 412 5.09 13.98 5.71
N PRO A 413 4.94 12.63 5.76
CA PRO A 413 3.62 12.01 5.78
C PRO A 413 2.91 12.29 7.10
N LEU A 414 1.71 12.86 7.02
CA LEU A 414 0.91 13.19 8.21
C LEU A 414 -0.11 12.09 8.53
N LEU A 415 -0.81 11.60 7.51
CA LEU A 415 -1.83 10.56 7.65
C LEU A 415 -2.04 9.82 6.34
N LEU A 416 -2.68 8.66 6.44
CA LEU A 416 -3.07 7.80 5.34
C LEU A 416 -4.59 7.81 5.20
N ILE A 417 -5.09 8.18 4.02
CA ILE A 417 -6.51 8.14 3.68
C ILE A 417 -6.76 6.95 2.77
N SER A 418 -7.75 6.15 3.10
CA SER A 418 -8.39 5.23 2.17
C SER A 418 -9.45 5.98 1.39
N LEU A 419 -9.30 6.02 0.08
CA LEU A 419 -10.29 6.59 -0.83
C LEU A 419 -11.54 5.72 -0.85
N GLY A 420 -12.71 6.37 -0.87
CA GLY A 420 -13.95 5.69 -1.23
C GLY A 420 -13.89 5.22 -2.68
N GLY A 421 -14.20 3.96 -2.94
CA GLY A 421 -14.11 3.41 -4.29
C GLY A 421 -14.14 1.88 -4.37
N GLU A 422 -13.86 1.37 -5.57
CA GLU A 422 -13.73 -0.07 -5.80
C GLU A 422 -12.54 -0.61 -5.04
N ARG A 423 -12.77 -1.72 -4.33
CA ARG A 423 -11.73 -2.42 -3.60
C ARG A 423 -11.18 -3.53 -4.47
N GLU A 424 -9.90 -3.76 -4.30
CA GLU A 424 -9.20 -4.84 -4.97
C GLU A 424 -8.77 -5.86 -3.93
N ILE A 425 -8.38 -7.03 -4.39
CA ILE A 425 -7.73 -8.02 -3.55
C ILE A 425 -6.34 -8.22 -4.08
N GLU A 426 -5.37 -8.14 -3.19
CA GLU A 426 -3.98 -8.42 -3.48
C GLU A 426 -3.66 -9.79 -2.91
N ALA A 427 -3.31 -10.74 -3.78
CA ALA A 427 -2.88 -12.08 -3.41
C ALA A 427 -1.40 -12.27 -3.77
N PHE A 428 -0.62 -12.83 -2.84
CA PHE A 428 0.77 -13.18 -3.05
C PHE A 428 0.89 -14.68 -3.29
N ILE A 429 1.34 -15.04 -4.49
CA ILE A 429 1.36 -16.42 -5.02
C ILE A 429 2.80 -16.82 -5.27
N SER A 430 3.18 -18.07 -4.96
CA SER A 430 4.54 -18.53 -5.29
C SER A 430 4.75 -18.66 -6.81
N ALA A 431 5.99 -18.51 -7.28
CA ALA A 431 6.31 -18.67 -8.70
C ALA A 431 5.86 -20.02 -9.29
N ASN A 432 5.88 -21.10 -8.49
CA ASN A 432 5.43 -22.43 -8.93
C ASN A 432 3.91 -22.49 -9.12
N GLU A 433 3.16 -21.80 -8.27
CA GLU A 433 1.70 -21.75 -8.32
C GLU A 433 1.17 -20.78 -9.38
N LEU A 434 1.97 -19.75 -9.72
CA LEU A 434 1.62 -18.77 -10.75
C LEU A 434 1.29 -19.42 -12.10
N ALA A 435 1.95 -20.53 -12.44
CA ALA A 435 1.69 -21.29 -13.67
C ALA A 435 0.22 -21.72 -13.82
N THR A 436 -0.52 -21.79 -12.71
CA THR A 436 -1.93 -22.18 -12.68
C THR A 436 -2.91 -21.01 -12.73
N VAL A 437 -2.44 -19.77 -12.58
CA VAL A 437 -3.26 -18.55 -12.52
C VAL A 437 -3.24 -17.83 -13.86
N VAL A 438 -4.43 -17.53 -14.40
CA VAL A 438 -4.61 -16.89 -15.72
C VAL A 438 -5.40 -15.60 -15.58
N LEU A 439 -5.02 -14.59 -16.35
CA LEU A 439 -5.73 -13.31 -16.44
C LEU A 439 -7.20 -13.52 -16.85
N ASN A 440 -8.09 -12.70 -16.31
CA ASN A 440 -9.55 -12.69 -16.53
C ASN A 440 -10.32 -13.95 -16.12
N LYS A 441 -9.68 -14.98 -15.54
CA LYS A 441 -10.40 -16.14 -15.00
C LYS A 441 -11.05 -15.80 -13.64
N PRO A 442 -12.20 -16.41 -13.32
CA PRO A 442 -12.88 -16.20 -12.04
C PRO A 442 -12.12 -16.89 -10.89
N ALA A 443 -12.11 -16.23 -9.74
CA ALA A 443 -11.62 -16.74 -8.46
C ALA A 443 -12.73 -16.58 -7.41
N LYS A 444 -12.80 -17.51 -6.46
CA LYS A 444 -13.69 -17.42 -5.30
C LYS A 444 -12.89 -16.87 -4.12
N ILE A 445 -13.48 -15.95 -3.37
CA ILE A 445 -12.84 -15.33 -2.20
C ILE A 445 -13.73 -15.55 -1.00
N LEU A 446 -13.16 -15.98 0.10
CA LEU A 446 -13.84 -16.07 1.38
C LEU A 446 -13.55 -14.82 2.21
N VAL A 447 -14.57 -13.99 2.44
CA VAL A 447 -14.50 -12.78 3.26
C VAL A 447 -15.51 -12.90 4.41
N GLY A 448 -15.03 -12.94 5.65
CA GLY A 448 -15.92 -13.00 6.83
C GLY A 448 -16.91 -14.18 6.84
N GLY A 449 -16.56 -15.29 6.16
CA GLY A 449 -17.42 -16.48 6.03
C GLY A 449 -18.29 -16.53 4.77
N ASN A 450 -18.35 -15.46 3.97
CA ASN A 450 -19.11 -15.41 2.73
C ASN A 450 -18.21 -15.61 1.50
N PHE A 451 -18.67 -16.42 0.54
CA PHE A 451 -17.98 -16.61 -0.73
C PHE A 451 -18.39 -15.52 -1.74
N LEU A 452 -17.40 -14.76 -2.21
CA LEU A 452 -17.52 -13.72 -3.23
C LEU A 452 -16.79 -14.16 -4.50
N GLN A 453 -17.24 -13.69 -5.66
CA GLN A 453 -16.56 -13.91 -6.94
C GLN A 453 -15.69 -12.71 -7.32
N ALA A 454 -14.47 -12.95 -7.78
CA ALA A 454 -13.62 -11.93 -8.39
C ALA A 454 -12.99 -12.44 -9.68
N LYS A 455 -12.37 -11.52 -10.41
CA LYS A 455 -11.61 -11.82 -11.62
C LYS A 455 -10.18 -11.31 -11.47
N VAL A 456 -9.23 -12.09 -11.99
CA VAL A 456 -7.82 -11.68 -12.03
C VAL A 456 -7.64 -10.60 -13.09
N ILE A 457 -7.22 -9.40 -12.71
CA ILE A 457 -6.98 -8.30 -13.66
C ILE A 457 -5.51 -8.24 -14.06
N LYS A 458 -4.62 -8.36 -13.07
CA LYS A 458 -3.21 -8.04 -13.24
C LYS A 458 -2.33 -9.00 -12.46
N ILE A 459 -1.20 -9.34 -13.06
CA ILE A 459 -0.14 -10.14 -12.46
C ILE A 459 1.14 -9.28 -12.55
N GLU A 460 1.73 -8.95 -11.41
CA GLU A 460 2.92 -8.12 -11.31
C GLU A 460 4.09 -8.94 -10.73
N ASN A 461 5.21 -8.96 -11.47
CA ASN A 461 6.43 -9.64 -11.03
C ASN A 461 7.25 -8.69 -10.14
N THR A 462 6.85 -8.54 -8.88
CA THR A 462 7.54 -7.68 -7.91
C THR A 462 8.41 -8.53 -6.99
N SER A 463 9.73 -8.37 -7.04
CA SER A 463 10.63 -8.91 -6.02
C SER A 463 10.33 -8.24 -4.68
N PHE A 464 9.95 -9.04 -3.69
CA PHE A 464 9.44 -8.60 -2.38
C PHE A 464 10.51 -7.82 -1.57
N GLN A 465 10.56 -6.50 -1.72
CA GLN A 465 11.36 -5.61 -0.86
C GLN A 465 10.59 -4.44 -0.24
N GLU A 466 9.34 -4.15 -0.63
CA GLU A 466 8.67 -2.88 -0.25
C GLU A 466 7.39 -2.95 0.60
N SER A 467 6.86 -4.12 0.97
CA SER A 467 5.62 -4.20 1.80
C SER A 467 5.91 -4.66 3.23
N ARG A 468 6.28 -3.73 4.12
CA ARG A 468 6.65 -4.01 5.53
C ARG A 468 5.50 -4.19 6.52
N ASN A 469 4.23 -4.23 6.08
CA ASN A 469 3.07 -4.17 7.00
C ASN A 469 2.11 -5.37 6.98
N LEU A 470 2.43 -6.46 6.27
CA LEU A 470 1.66 -7.70 6.43
C LEU A 470 2.38 -8.58 7.45
N SER A 471 1.73 -8.86 8.57
CA SER A 471 2.14 -9.84 9.58
C SER A 471 2.09 -11.25 8.98
N ILE A 472 3.00 -11.53 8.04
CA ILE A 472 3.10 -12.83 7.38
C ILE A 472 3.87 -13.74 8.34
N SER A 473 3.24 -14.87 8.68
CA SER A 473 3.85 -15.96 9.43
C SER A 473 5.20 -16.33 8.81
N ASN A 474 6.26 -16.34 9.63
CA ASN A 474 7.68 -16.48 9.26
C ASN A 474 8.08 -17.85 8.65
N GLN A 475 7.19 -18.59 7.99
CA GLN A 475 7.48 -19.95 7.50
C GLN A 475 7.96 -20.07 6.05
N HIS A 476 7.82 -19.05 5.19
CA HIS A 476 8.31 -19.10 3.80
C HIS A 476 9.35 -18.03 3.50
N LYS A 477 10.57 -18.25 4.01
CA LYS A 477 11.72 -17.35 3.83
C LYS A 477 12.51 -17.81 2.59
N SER A 478 12.08 -17.43 1.38
CA SER A 478 12.85 -17.38 0.10
C SER A 478 12.07 -17.73 -1.18
N ASP A 479 10.74 -17.80 -1.15
CA ASP A 479 10.00 -18.02 -2.40
C ASP A 479 9.80 -16.69 -3.14
N ASN A 480 10.12 -16.66 -4.44
CA ASN A 480 9.78 -15.55 -5.33
C ASN A 480 8.25 -15.44 -5.40
N LEU A 481 7.68 -14.57 -4.57
CA LEU A 481 6.25 -14.28 -4.55
C LEU A 481 5.91 -13.33 -5.69
N VAL A 482 4.86 -13.66 -6.43
CA VAL A 482 4.29 -12.86 -7.49
C VAL A 482 2.97 -12.31 -7.01
N ARG A 483 2.77 -11.01 -7.25
CA ARG A 483 1.59 -10.27 -6.80
C ARG A 483 0.50 -10.38 -7.85
N VAL A 484 -0.67 -10.81 -7.44
CA VAL A 484 -1.85 -10.95 -8.29
C VAL A 484 -2.97 -10.07 -7.76
N ILE A 485 -3.49 -9.21 -8.63
CA ILE A 485 -4.56 -8.26 -8.30
C ILE A 485 -5.87 -8.81 -8.86
N LEU A 486 -6.87 -8.93 -7.98
CA LEU A 486 -8.22 -9.35 -8.31
C LEU A 486 -9.22 -8.21 -8.04
N GLN A 487 -10.24 -8.10 -8.90
CA GLN A 487 -11.36 -7.17 -8.70
C GLN A 487 -12.64 -7.96 -8.48
N PHE A 488 -13.45 -7.51 -7.53
CA PHE A 488 -14.76 -8.11 -7.28
C PHE A 488 -15.64 -8.07 -8.54
N SER A 489 -16.39 -9.14 -8.78
CA SER A 489 -17.36 -9.19 -9.87
C SER A 489 -18.47 -8.16 -9.64
N ALA A 490 -18.95 -7.53 -10.71
CA ALA A 490 -19.94 -6.44 -10.66
C ALA A 490 -21.30 -6.84 -10.05
N GLU A 491 -21.57 -8.14 -9.90
CA GLU A 491 -22.81 -8.69 -9.32
C GLU A 491 -22.87 -8.62 -7.78
N ILE A 492 -21.80 -8.18 -7.11
CA ILE A 492 -21.71 -8.13 -5.64
C ILE A 492 -22.16 -6.77 -5.12
N ASP A 493 -22.82 -6.76 -3.96
CA ASP A 493 -23.22 -5.54 -3.26
C ASP A 493 -21.99 -4.67 -2.92
N LYS A 494 -21.85 -3.57 -3.67
CA LYS A 494 -20.77 -2.60 -3.53
C LYS A 494 -20.71 -2.00 -2.13
N GLN A 495 -21.84 -1.93 -1.41
CA GLN A 495 -21.88 -1.42 -0.03
C GLN A 495 -21.25 -2.39 0.97
N TYR A 496 -21.48 -3.69 0.80
CA TYR A 496 -20.83 -4.72 1.63
C TYR A 496 -19.31 -4.76 1.40
N ILE A 497 -18.88 -4.63 0.14
CA ILE A 497 -17.44 -4.56 -0.18
C ILE A 497 -16.84 -3.29 0.43
N ALA A 498 -17.49 -2.13 0.31
CA ALA A 498 -16.99 -0.85 0.83
C ALA A 498 -16.95 -0.77 2.38
N SER A 499 -17.66 -1.64 3.10
CA SER A 499 -17.68 -1.63 4.58
C SER A 499 -16.58 -2.46 5.24
N GLN A 500 -15.93 -3.38 4.52
CA GLN A 500 -14.84 -4.20 5.09
C GLN A 500 -13.64 -3.32 5.55
N PRO A 501 -12.76 -3.77 6.44
CA PRO A 501 -11.50 -3.07 6.67
C PRO A 501 -10.50 -3.38 5.55
N ILE A 502 -9.65 -2.40 5.21
CA ILE A 502 -8.48 -2.64 4.35
C ILE A 502 -7.46 -3.45 5.15
N GLY A 503 -6.72 -4.33 4.47
CA GLY A 503 -5.78 -5.26 5.08
C GLY A 503 -6.46 -6.47 5.74
N LEU A 504 -7.78 -6.62 5.60
CA LEU A 504 -8.49 -7.83 6.05
C LEU A 504 -7.93 -9.04 5.27
N PRO A 505 -7.40 -10.07 5.95
CA PRO A 505 -6.94 -11.28 5.30
C PRO A 505 -8.13 -12.03 4.70
N VAL A 506 -7.97 -12.53 3.49
CA VAL A 506 -8.99 -13.26 2.74
C VAL A 506 -8.38 -14.52 2.14
N LEU A 507 -9.17 -15.59 2.08
CA LEU A 507 -8.76 -16.82 1.41
C LEU A 507 -9.22 -16.77 -0.03
N VAL A 508 -8.32 -16.97 -0.98
CA VAL A 508 -8.62 -16.94 -2.42
C VAL A 508 -8.46 -18.33 -3.01
N GLU A 509 -9.52 -18.83 -3.63
CA GLU A 509 -9.54 -20.09 -4.37
C GLU A 509 -9.49 -19.80 -5.88
N PHE A 510 -8.37 -20.15 -6.51
CA PHE A 510 -8.24 -20.11 -7.96
C PHE A 510 -8.66 -21.45 -8.57
N SER A 511 -9.41 -21.39 -9.66
CA SER A 511 -9.62 -22.57 -10.52
C SER A 511 -8.34 -22.83 -11.30
N LYS A 512 -7.66 -23.96 -11.05
CA LYS A 512 -6.51 -24.35 -11.86
C LYS A 512 -6.96 -24.60 -13.30
N ARG A 513 -6.05 -24.38 -14.26
CA ARG A 513 -6.27 -24.59 -15.70
C ARG A 513 -6.95 -25.94 -15.93
N ASN A 514 -8.18 -25.92 -16.43
CA ASN A 514 -8.84 -27.14 -16.88
C ASN A 514 -8.08 -27.65 -18.11
N PHE A 515 -7.63 -28.90 -18.05
CA PHE A 515 -6.99 -29.58 -19.18
C PHE A 515 -7.94 -29.69 -20.41
N THR A 516 -9.23 -29.40 -20.23
CA THR A 516 -10.25 -29.41 -21.29
C THR A 516 -10.29 -28.15 -22.16
N ASP A 517 -9.65 -27.04 -21.78
CA ASP A 517 -9.64 -25.82 -22.61
C ASP A 517 -8.68 -25.94 -23.84
N ASP A 518 -7.76 -26.92 -23.86
CA ASP A 518 -6.79 -27.12 -24.96
C ASP A 518 -7.19 -28.22 -25.98
N PHE A 519 -8.30 -28.95 -25.76
CA PHE A 519 -8.82 -29.94 -26.73
C PHE A 519 -10.31 -29.72 -26.99
N PRO A 520 -10.69 -29.05 -28.09
CA PRO A 520 -12.09 -28.91 -28.48
C PRO A 520 -12.75 -30.24 -28.92
N GLN A 521 -12.01 -31.36 -28.98
CA GLN A 521 -12.47 -32.61 -29.61
C GLN A 521 -13.15 -33.63 -28.68
N PHE A 522 -13.16 -33.43 -27.35
CA PHE A 522 -13.79 -34.41 -26.44
C PHE A 522 -15.27 -34.14 -26.14
N LYS A 523 -15.82 -33.01 -26.57
CA LYS A 523 -17.25 -32.71 -26.44
C LYS A 523 -18.13 -33.56 -27.37
N ASP A 524 -17.53 -34.18 -28.40
CA ASP A 524 -18.25 -35.03 -29.35
C ASP A 524 -18.38 -36.49 -28.90
N ILE A 525 -17.50 -36.98 -28.00
CA ILE A 525 -17.55 -38.39 -27.58
C ILE A 525 -18.72 -38.65 -26.62
N SER A 526 -19.12 -37.67 -25.79
CA SER A 526 -20.34 -37.83 -24.95
C SER A 526 -21.62 -37.90 -25.80
N ASN A 527 -21.65 -37.20 -26.93
CA ASN A 527 -22.78 -37.27 -27.87
C ASN A 527 -22.76 -38.57 -28.69
N PHE A 528 -21.57 -39.11 -29.01
CA PHE A 528 -21.44 -40.39 -29.71
C PHE A 528 -21.91 -41.58 -28.85
N VAL A 529 -21.56 -41.62 -27.56
CA VAL A 529 -22.00 -42.68 -26.64
C VAL A 529 -23.51 -42.60 -26.36
N PHE A 530 -24.10 -41.41 -26.26
CA PHE A 530 -25.56 -41.26 -26.15
C PHE A 530 -26.32 -41.67 -27.42
N SER A 531 -25.71 -41.53 -28.60
CA SER A 531 -26.31 -41.98 -29.86
C SER A 531 -26.31 -43.50 -30.05
N MET A 532 -25.34 -44.21 -29.45
CA MET A 532 -25.28 -45.68 -29.53
C MET A 532 -26.28 -46.36 -28.59
N VAL A 533 -26.62 -45.75 -27.45
CA VAL A 533 -27.61 -46.32 -26.50
C VAL A 533 -29.05 -46.14 -26.99
N ASN A 534 -29.33 -45.13 -27.82
CA ASN A 534 -30.67 -44.90 -28.40
C ASN A 534 -30.89 -45.59 -29.77
N ALA A 535 -29.88 -46.28 -30.32
CA ALA A 535 -29.99 -46.98 -31.60
C ALA A 535 -30.49 -48.43 -31.49
N ASP A 536 -30.41 -49.04 -30.30
CA ASP A 536 -30.81 -50.44 -30.07
C ASP A 536 -32.30 -50.63 -29.71
N GLU A 537 -33.10 -49.56 -29.61
CA GLU A 537 -34.53 -49.62 -29.26
C GLU A 537 -35.50 -49.59 -30.46
N LYS A 538 -35.00 -49.67 -31.71
CA LYS A 538 -35.84 -49.54 -32.92
C LYS A 538 -35.93 -50.74 -33.88
N HIS A 539 -35.46 -51.93 -33.49
CA HIS A 539 -35.69 -53.14 -34.29
C HIS A 539 -36.12 -54.33 -33.43
N ILE A 540 -37.32 -54.24 -32.85
CA ILE A 540 -38.18 -55.40 -32.55
C ILE A 540 -39.62 -54.98 -32.86
N GLU A 541 -40.02 -55.14 -34.13
CA GLU A 541 -41.37 -55.56 -34.57
C GLU A 541 -41.18 -56.62 -35.66
#